data_AF-A0A0U2U3L3-F1
#
_entry.id   AF-A0A0U2U3L3-F1
#
_cell.length_a   1.000
_cell.length_b   1.000
_cell.length_c   1.000
_cell.angle_alpha   90.00
_cell.angle_beta   90.00
_cell.angle_gamma   90.00
#
_symmetry.space_group_name_H-M   'P 1'
#
loop_
_entity.id
_entity.type
_entity.pdbx_description
1 polymer ?
#
loop_
_entity_poly.entity_id
_entity_poly.type
_entity_poly.pdbx_seq_one_letter_code
_entity_poly.pdbx_strand_id
1 'polypeptide(L)'
;MSENGQRLSPALPMMPSMVSPLTPHHCYPALLARDARFDGQWFVAVKTTGIYCRPICRVRAPKLENCLFFPTASQAEAARFRPCLKCRPELAPAARPWSAMDASEVLAREAARWLDECAPDQASLPALATHLGVSERHVRRIFTAVHGVAPLQYLQTRRLLLAKQLLTDTRLPVAQVALAAGFSSLRRFNAAFSEHYRLSPTALRDGGARRRPASEDDALELRLDLRPPLLTTALLQFLAARAVPGVEQVDLAGLRVLRSVRLSLADPPDVLGWVTVALPPDGAERPQVRVRLSASLWPHVAALMPKLRRWLDLDADPHAIAAALGDELGPSALGLRLPGTLDRFELAVRAVLGQQVTVAAARTLATRLVAAFGEPLPAALDAPAPVTHAFPAAARLASATVDEVAALGMPGRRAQALIHLAAEWPRLAFAQGRGTVEDAMAELAALPGLGPWTAHYMLMRGWSWPDAFLPGDVVLRQRLESRAGDSMRPAALVAAAQRYAPYRSYAVLQLWREASALGKAGTSTSTSTSTSASAGTSTGSIGSNSSTGTTSSSISTGSTASKSSTGTPGSTSSTSSNSSNRSTGTISTTGRTSASNRKRIRRSASLAEGPLS
;
A
#
# COMPACT_ATOMS: atom_id res chain seq x y z
N MET A 1 -13.96 2.07 -31.43
CA MET A 1 -13.44 2.77 -32.61
C MET A 1 -12.05 3.29 -32.29
N SER A 2 -11.09 3.18 -33.20
CA SER A 2 -10.12 4.26 -33.40
C SER A 2 -10.62 4.98 -34.64
N GLU A 3 -10.75 6.30 -34.59
CA GLU A 3 -10.80 7.06 -35.83
C GLU A 3 -9.44 6.90 -36.52
N ASN A 4 -9.47 6.79 -37.85
CA ASN A 4 -8.37 6.46 -38.78
C ASN A 4 -8.10 4.96 -38.98
N GLY A 5 -8.95 4.33 -39.81
CA GLY A 5 -8.83 2.94 -40.23
C GLY A 5 -7.64 2.66 -41.15
N GLN A 6 -6.43 2.59 -40.60
CA GLN A 6 -5.27 2.02 -41.26
C GLN A 6 -5.18 0.51 -40.98
N ARG A 7 -4.86 -0.28 -42.01
CA ARG A 7 -4.76 -1.74 -41.92
C ARG A 7 -3.59 -2.13 -41.03
N LEU A 8 -3.81 -3.09 -40.13
CA LEU A 8 -2.74 -3.76 -39.38
C LEU A 8 -1.86 -4.55 -40.36
N SER A 9 -0.62 -4.13 -40.57
CA SER A 9 0.39 -4.95 -41.25
C SER A 9 0.96 -6.00 -40.28
N PRO A 10 1.05 -7.28 -40.67
CA PRO A 10 1.55 -8.35 -39.81
C PRO A 10 3.08 -8.42 -39.86
N ALA A 11 3.74 -7.48 -39.17
CA ALA A 11 5.16 -7.58 -38.85
C ALA A 11 5.42 -6.88 -37.51
N LEU A 12 5.57 -7.68 -36.45
CA LEU A 12 6.11 -7.19 -35.18
C LEU A 12 7.60 -6.87 -35.40
N PRO A 13 8.05 -5.61 -35.30
CA PRO A 13 9.45 -5.35 -35.08
C PRO A 13 9.78 -5.86 -33.67
N MET A 14 10.78 -6.72 -33.53
CA MET A 14 11.32 -7.10 -32.23
C MET A 14 11.58 -5.83 -31.42
N MET A 15 10.88 -5.65 -30.30
CA MET A 15 11.16 -4.52 -29.41
C MET A 15 12.57 -4.73 -28.85
N PRO A 16 13.48 -3.74 -28.96
CA PRO A 16 14.79 -3.86 -28.36
C PRO A 16 14.64 -4.05 -26.86
N SER A 17 15.41 -4.98 -26.29
CA SER A 17 15.46 -5.22 -24.85
C SER A 17 15.89 -3.93 -24.13
N MET A 18 14.92 -3.19 -23.60
CA MET A 18 15.16 -1.96 -22.84
C MET A 18 15.54 -2.30 -21.40
N VAL A 19 16.66 -3.01 -21.24
CA VAL A 19 17.46 -2.88 -20.03
C VAL A 19 17.79 -1.40 -19.88
N SER A 20 17.19 -0.73 -18.91
CA SER A 20 17.61 0.64 -18.57
C SER A 20 19.08 0.53 -18.15
N PRO A 21 20.03 1.15 -18.88
CA PRO A 21 21.45 1.01 -18.53
C PRO A 21 21.64 1.52 -17.11
N LEU A 22 22.45 0.83 -16.30
CA LEU A 22 22.77 1.25 -14.94
C LEU A 22 23.65 2.50 -14.96
N THR A 23 23.05 3.64 -15.28
CA THR A 23 23.75 4.92 -15.29
C THR A 23 23.99 5.38 -13.85
N PRO A 24 25.12 6.04 -13.57
CA PRO A 24 25.34 6.63 -12.25
C PRO A 24 24.24 7.61 -11.82
N HIS A 25 23.62 8.30 -12.78
CA HIS A 25 22.49 9.20 -12.54
C HIS A 25 21.22 8.48 -12.05
N HIS A 26 20.96 7.24 -12.49
CA HIS A 26 19.82 6.46 -12.03
C HIS A 26 20.08 5.77 -10.69
N CYS A 27 21.25 5.17 -10.51
CA CYS A 27 21.52 4.37 -9.31
C CYS A 27 21.87 5.22 -8.07
N TYR A 28 22.56 6.35 -8.24
CA TYR A 28 23.06 7.13 -7.10
C TYR A 28 21.96 7.81 -6.24
N PRO A 29 20.89 8.41 -6.80
CA PRO A 29 19.80 8.95 -5.98
C PRO A 29 19.11 7.87 -5.13
N ALA A 30 18.88 6.69 -5.71
CA ALA A 30 18.31 5.55 -4.99
C ALA A 30 19.24 5.01 -3.88
N LEU A 31 20.57 5.07 -4.07
CA LEU A 31 21.56 4.80 -3.02
C LEU A 31 21.48 5.81 -1.87
N LEU A 32 21.34 7.11 -2.18
CA LEU A 32 21.22 8.16 -1.17
C LEU A 32 19.92 8.02 -0.36
N ALA A 33 18.79 7.75 -1.04
CA ALA A 33 17.50 7.47 -0.40
C ALA A 33 17.49 6.19 0.46
N ARG A 34 18.40 5.25 0.16
CA ARG A 34 18.41 3.86 0.66
C ARG A 34 17.07 3.17 0.39
N ASP A 35 16.54 3.37 -0.81
CA ASP A 35 15.20 2.94 -1.19
C ASP A 35 15.17 1.42 -1.41
N ALA A 36 14.45 0.71 -0.54
CA ALA A 36 14.38 -0.75 -0.52
C ALA A 36 13.72 -1.35 -1.77
N ARG A 37 13.07 -0.55 -2.62
CA ARG A 37 12.46 -1.02 -3.86
C ARG A 37 13.51 -1.42 -4.91
N PHE A 38 14.74 -0.89 -4.81
CA PHE A 38 15.87 -1.25 -5.66
C PHE A 38 16.77 -2.35 -5.08
N ASP A 39 16.49 -2.85 -3.87
CA ASP A 39 17.35 -3.82 -3.19
C ASP A 39 17.40 -5.16 -3.93
N GLY A 40 18.60 -5.59 -4.32
CA GLY A 40 18.82 -6.78 -5.15
C GLY A 40 18.65 -6.59 -6.65
N GLN A 41 18.19 -5.42 -7.12
CA GLN A 41 18.11 -5.08 -8.56
C GLN A 41 19.47 -4.66 -9.13
N TRP A 42 20.35 -4.10 -8.30
CA TRP A 42 21.72 -3.73 -8.64
C TRP A 42 22.56 -3.52 -7.37
N PHE A 43 23.87 -3.37 -7.56
CA PHE A 43 24.89 -3.22 -6.51
C PHE A 43 25.78 -2.02 -6.80
N VAL A 44 26.29 -1.35 -5.76
CA VAL A 44 27.28 -0.26 -5.88
C VAL A 44 28.64 -0.71 -5.37
N ALA A 45 29.66 -0.62 -6.22
CA ALA A 45 31.05 -0.80 -5.86
C ALA A 45 31.74 0.54 -5.59
N VAL A 46 32.59 0.59 -4.57
CA VAL A 46 33.27 1.80 -4.11
C VAL A 46 34.76 1.70 -4.40
N LYS A 47 35.23 2.48 -5.38
CA LYS A 47 36.61 2.48 -5.89
C LYS A 47 37.65 2.64 -4.79
N THR A 48 37.40 3.55 -3.84
CA THR A 48 38.35 3.91 -2.77
C THR A 48 38.50 2.86 -1.67
N THR A 49 37.53 1.95 -1.50
CA THR A 49 37.59 0.89 -0.47
C THR A 49 37.75 -0.50 -1.05
N GLY A 50 37.51 -0.68 -2.35
CA GLY A 50 37.46 -2.00 -2.98
C GLY A 50 36.29 -2.86 -2.48
N ILE A 51 35.20 -2.23 -2.02
CA ILE A 51 34.02 -2.91 -1.44
C ILE A 51 32.78 -2.64 -2.28
N TYR A 52 31.94 -3.64 -2.50
CA TYR A 52 30.59 -3.47 -3.07
C TYR A 52 29.45 -3.73 -2.07
N CYS A 53 28.36 -3.01 -2.26
CA CYS A 53 27.24 -2.84 -1.33
C CYS A 53 25.88 -2.97 -2.04
N ARG A 54 24.84 -3.26 -1.27
CA ARG A 54 23.42 -3.08 -1.63
C ARG A 54 23.03 -1.59 -1.60
N PRO A 55 21.99 -1.15 -2.35
CA PRO A 55 21.49 0.23 -2.33
C PRO A 55 20.98 0.66 -0.94
N ILE A 56 20.46 -0.28 -0.14
CA ILE A 56 19.96 0.00 1.22
C ILE A 56 21.06 0.09 2.30
N CYS A 57 22.34 0.04 1.93
CA CYS A 57 23.42 -0.07 2.90
C CYS A 57 23.48 1.16 3.83
N ARG A 58 23.45 0.89 5.15
CA ARG A 58 23.44 1.95 6.19
C ARG A 58 24.79 2.63 6.42
N VAL A 59 25.85 2.26 5.68
CA VAL A 59 27.14 2.98 5.72
C VAL A 59 26.98 4.40 5.20
N ARG A 60 27.96 5.27 5.49
CA ARG A 60 28.05 6.60 4.87
C ARG A 60 28.10 6.42 3.35
N ALA A 61 27.21 7.10 2.63
CA ALA A 61 27.21 7.02 1.18
C ALA A 61 28.55 7.56 0.62
N PRO A 62 29.21 6.83 -0.30
CA PRO A 62 30.38 7.32 -1.01
C PRO A 62 29.99 8.49 -1.93
N LYS A 63 30.97 9.30 -2.35
CA LYS A 63 30.74 10.28 -3.44
C LYS A 63 30.53 9.56 -4.77
N LEU A 64 29.68 10.11 -5.64
CA LEU A 64 29.37 9.62 -7.00
C LEU A 64 30.61 9.24 -7.83
N GLU A 65 31.66 10.08 -7.82
CA GLU A 65 32.93 9.86 -8.53
C GLU A 65 33.61 8.52 -8.18
N ASN A 66 33.37 8.03 -6.96
CA ASN A 66 33.93 6.80 -6.41
C ASN A 66 33.00 5.58 -6.56
N CYS A 67 31.83 5.74 -7.18
CA CYS A 67 30.87 4.67 -7.42
C CYS A 67 31.11 4.00 -8.79
N LEU A 68 30.87 2.69 -8.85
CA LEU A 68 30.56 1.92 -10.04
C LEU A 68 29.29 1.10 -9.74
N PHE A 69 28.46 0.83 -10.74
CA PHE A 69 27.18 0.14 -10.55
C PHE A 69 27.14 -1.14 -11.38
N PHE A 70 26.66 -2.23 -10.78
CA PHE A 70 26.63 -3.57 -11.37
C PHE A 70 25.23 -4.18 -11.23
N PRO A 71 24.67 -4.84 -12.26
CA PRO A 71 23.38 -5.52 -12.17
C PRO A 71 23.40 -6.70 -11.19
N THR A 72 24.55 -7.36 -11.08
CA THR A 72 24.72 -8.57 -10.28
C THR A 72 25.94 -8.49 -9.39
N ALA A 73 25.87 -9.12 -8.22
CA ALA A 73 26.99 -9.25 -7.30
C ALA A 73 28.21 -9.94 -7.96
N SER A 74 27.97 -10.95 -8.81
CA SER A 74 29.03 -11.66 -9.53
C SER A 74 29.82 -10.76 -10.50
N GLN A 75 29.18 -9.77 -11.14
CA GLN A 75 29.92 -8.79 -11.95
C GLN A 75 30.78 -7.85 -11.09
N ALA A 76 30.32 -7.47 -9.90
CA ALA A 76 31.13 -6.68 -8.96
C ALA A 76 32.34 -7.49 -8.43
N GLU A 77 32.16 -8.76 -8.12
CA GLU A 77 33.25 -9.67 -7.71
C GLU A 77 34.24 -9.96 -8.85
N ALA A 78 33.75 -10.16 -10.08
CA ALA A 78 34.59 -10.29 -11.27
C ALA A 78 35.43 -9.03 -11.52
N ALA A 79 34.87 -7.85 -11.25
CA ALA A 79 35.57 -6.57 -11.22
C ALA A 79 36.47 -6.37 -9.96
N ARG A 80 36.75 -7.43 -9.20
CA ARG A 80 37.64 -7.51 -8.03
C ARG A 80 37.18 -6.72 -6.79
N PHE A 81 35.91 -6.35 -6.68
CA PHE A 81 35.36 -5.76 -5.45
C PHE A 81 34.98 -6.84 -4.43
N ARG A 82 35.26 -6.60 -3.14
CA ARG A 82 34.91 -7.51 -2.04
C ARG A 82 33.51 -7.21 -1.49
N PRO A 83 32.75 -8.22 -1.03
CA PRO A 83 31.42 -8.00 -0.46
C PRO A 83 31.47 -7.18 0.84
N CYS A 84 30.55 -6.23 0.98
CA CYS A 84 30.42 -5.43 2.20
C CYS A 84 29.92 -6.25 3.39
N LEU A 85 30.79 -6.45 4.38
CA LEU A 85 30.47 -7.18 5.63
C LEU A 85 29.29 -6.59 6.43
N LYS A 86 28.89 -5.33 6.20
CA LYS A 86 27.78 -4.66 6.91
C LYS A 86 26.40 -4.87 6.28
N CYS A 87 26.30 -4.88 4.94
CA CYS A 87 25.01 -5.15 4.27
C CYS A 87 24.89 -6.55 3.68
N ARG A 88 25.98 -7.32 3.69
CA ARG A 88 26.06 -8.72 3.23
C ARG A 88 25.39 -8.84 1.85
N PRO A 89 26.00 -8.30 0.77
CA PRO A 89 25.36 -8.21 -0.54
C PRO A 89 25.00 -9.58 -1.14
N GLU A 90 25.62 -10.66 -0.69
CA GLU A 90 25.23 -12.04 -1.00
C GLU A 90 23.85 -12.43 -0.42
N LEU A 91 23.35 -11.70 0.58
CA LEU A 91 22.00 -11.82 1.16
C LEU A 91 21.02 -10.79 0.57
N ALA A 92 21.32 -10.22 -0.59
CA ALA A 92 20.36 -9.39 -1.32
C ALA A 92 19.18 -10.25 -1.82
N PRO A 93 17.95 -9.70 -1.92
CA PRO A 93 16.82 -10.44 -2.50
C PRO A 93 17.15 -10.79 -3.95
N ALA A 94 17.45 -12.06 -4.23
CA ALA A 94 17.91 -12.42 -5.57
C ALA A 94 16.76 -12.33 -6.57
N ALA A 95 16.80 -11.32 -7.43
CA ALA A 95 16.11 -11.30 -8.71
C ALA A 95 16.82 -12.30 -9.65
N ARG A 96 16.47 -13.59 -9.56
CA ARG A 96 17.02 -14.64 -10.41
C ARG A 96 15.91 -15.40 -11.14
N PRO A 97 15.91 -15.44 -12.49
CA PRO A 97 15.22 -16.51 -13.21
C PRO A 97 15.86 -17.87 -12.85
N TRP A 98 15.06 -18.92 -12.86
CA TRP A 98 15.37 -20.19 -12.22
C TRP A 98 16.68 -20.84 -12.69
N SER A 99 17.58 -21.11 -11.74
CA SER A 99 18.64 -22.12 -11.91
C SER A 99 18.36 -23.31 -10.99
N ALA A 100 18.61 -24.53 -11.46
CA ALA A 100 18.38 -25.75 -10.67
C ALA A 100 19.30 -25.84 -9.44
N MET A 101 20.43 -25.12 -9.42
CA MET A 101 21.32 -25.02 -8.26
C MET A 101 20.71 -24.19 -7.11
N ASP A 102 19.87 -23.20 -7.42
CA ASP A 102 19.31 -22.28 -6.43
C ASP A 102 17.99 -22.79 -5.80
N ALA A 103 17.49 -23.96 -6.21
CA ALA A 103 16.16 -24.46 -5.83
C ALA A 103 15.94 -24.54 -4.30
N SER A 104 16.98 -24.90 -3.52
CA SER A 104 16.87 -24.93 -2.05
C SER A 104 16.77 -23.53 -1.42
N GLU A 105 17.40 -22.52 -2.02
CA GLU A 105 17.33 -21.14 -1.55
C GLU A 105 15.98 -20.50 -1.92
N VAL A 106 15.51 -20.76 -3.15
CA VAL A 106 14.17 -20.37 -3.60
C VAL A 106 13.11 -20.96 -2.68
N LEU A 107 13.13 -22.29 -2.43
CA LEU A 107 12.18 -22.94 -1.53
C LEU A 107 12.26 -22.42 -0.09
N ALA A 108 13.45 -22.10 0.43
CA ALA A 108 13.59 -21.49 1.76
C ALA A 108 13.07 -20.04 1.84
N ARG A 109 13.11 -19.29 0.73
CA ARG A 109 12.57 -17.94 0.61
C ARG A 109 11.05 -17.94 0.45
N GLU A 110 10.54 -18.84 -0.39
CA GLU A 110 9.12 -19.14 -0.54
C GLU A 110 8.52 -19.56 0.81
N ALA A 111 9.21 -20.43 1.55
CA ALA A 111 8.82 -20.82 2.90
C ALA A 111 8.72 -19.63 3.87
N ALA A 112 9.68 -18.70 3.83
CA ALA A 112 9.68 -17.53 4.71
C ALA A 112 8.53 -16.56 4.35
N ARG A 113 8.24 -16.36 3.06
CA ARG A 113 7.07 -15.57 2.64
C ARG A 113 5.77 -16.25 3.05
N TRP A 114 5.63 -17.57 2.85
CA TRP A 114 4.43 -18.29 3.30
C TRP A 114 4.22 -18.09 4.80
N LEU A 115 5.26 -18.24 5.62
CA LEU A 115 5.18 -18.00 7.07
C LEU A 115 4.79 -16.55 7.43
N ASP A 116 5.17 -15.57 6.60
CA ASP A 116 4.81 -14.16 6.79
C ASP A 116 3.37 -13.82 6.38
N GLU A 117 2.79 -14.59 5.46
CA GLU A 117 1.48 -14.34 4.83
C GLU A 117 0.39 -15.35 5.25
N CYS A 118 0.75 -16.46 5.90
CA CYS A 118 -0.17 -17.50 6.37
C CYS A 118 -1.06 -17.04 7.54
N ALA A 119 -2.23 -17.66 7.66
CA ALA A 119 -3.13 -17.43 8.79
C ALA A 119 -2.52 -17.99 10.10
N PRO A 120 -2.61 -17.28 11.25
CA PRO A 120 -1.89 -17.68 12.46
C PRO A 120 -2.22 -19.07 13.03
N ASP A 121 -3.42 -19.55 12.75
CA ASP A 121 -4.00 -20.86 13.10
C ASP A 121 -3.56 -21.99 12.16
N GLN A 122 -3.31 -21.68 10.88
CA GLN A 122 -2.87 -22.65 9.86
C GLN A 122 -1.35 -22.87 9.87
N ALA A 123 -0.61 -21.93 10.46
CA ALA A 123 0.86 -21.89 10.51
C ALA A 123 1.49 -23.11 11.22
N SER A 124 1.71 -24.19 10.46
CA SER A 124 2.30 -25.45 10.93
C SER A 124 3.34 -25.96 9.92
N LEU A 125 4.28 -26.79 10.39
CA LEU A 125 5.28 -27.37 9.48
C LEU A 125 4.69 -28.35 8.44
N PRO A 126 3.70 -29.21 8.78
CA PRO A 126 3.02 -30.03 7.77
C PRO A 126 2.33 -29.19 6.69
N ALA A 127 1.64 -28.10 7.06
CA ALA A 127 1.01 -27.20 6.09
C ALA A 127 2.06 -26.54 5.17
N LEU A 128 3.15 -26.01 5.74
CA LEU A 128 4.26 -25.43 4.99
C LEU A 128 4.91 -26.46 4.03
N ALA A 129 5.07 -27.70 4.47
CA ALA A 129 5.61 -28.79 3.66
C ALA A 129 4.70 -29.12 2.47
N THR A 130 3.39 -29.24 2.71
CA THR A 130 2.37 -29.44 1.67
C THR A 130 2.33 -28.28 0.68
N HIS A 131 2.32 -27.03 1.16
CA HIS A 131 2.28 -25.83 0.30
C HIS A 131 3.49 -25.77 -0.66
N LEU A 132 4.67 -26.22 -0.22
CA LEU A 132 5.90 -26.24 -1.01
C LEU A 132 6.11 -27.53 -1.81
N GLY A 133 5.22 -28.53 -1.70
CA GLY A 133 5.35 -29.82 -2.41
C GLY A 133 6.54 -30.67 -1.98
N VAL A 134 7.04 -30.51 -0.74
CA VAL A 134 8.26 -31.17 -0.24
C VAL A 134 8.07 -31.73 1.18
N SER A 135 8.90 -32.69 1.60
CA SER A 135 8.77 -33.28 2.95
C SER A 135 9.20 -32.33 4.07
N GLU A 136 8.58 -32.46 5.26
CA GLU A 136 8.92 -31.66 6.45
C GLU A 136 10.43 -31.68 6.79
N ARG A 137 11.08 -32.84 6.63
CA ARG A 137 12.52 -33.00 6.85
C ARG A 137 13.32 -32.20 5.83
N HIS A 138 12.89 -32.15 4.57
CA HIS A 138 13.53 -31.35 3.55
C HIS A 138 13.36 -29.86 3.84
N VAL A 139 12.14 -29.39 4.16
CA VAL A 139 11.86 -27.99 4.55
C VAL A 139 12.73 -27.55 5.73
N ARG A 140 12.75 -28.31 6.82
CA ARG A 140 13.60 -27.99 8.00
C ARG A 140 15.06 -27.82 7.61
N ARG A 141 15.59 -28.72 6.78
CA ARG A 141 16.99 -28.73 6.36
C ARG A 141 17.32 -27.49 5.51
N ILE A 142 16.56 -27.21 4.46
CA ILE A 142 16.84 -26.08 3.57
C ILE A 142 16.60 -24.73 4.27
N PHE A 143 15.55 -24.63 5.08
CA PHE A 143 15.22 -23.39 5.79
C PHE A 143 16.29 -23.07 6.83
N THR A 144 16.75 -24.06 7.60
CA THR A 144 17.82 -23.87 8.58
C THR A 144 19.16 -23.56 7.90
N ALA A 145 19.44 -24.14 6.73
CA ALA A 145 20.65 -23.84 5.97
C ALA A 145 20.70 -22.38 5.46
N VAL A 146 19.55 -21.79 5.12
CA VAL A 146 19.45 -20.43 4.56
C VAL A 146 19.22 -19.36 5.63
N HIS A 147 18.33 -19.60 6.59
CA HIS A 147 17.94 -18.63 7.63
C HIS A 147 18.61 -18.86 8.99
N GLY A 148 19.38 -19.94 9.16
CA GLY A 148 20.09 -20.27 10.41
C GLY A 148 19.21 -20.77 11.56
N VAL A 149 17.88 -20.83 11.38
CA VAL A 149 16.89 -21.22 12.41
C VAL A 149 15.84 -22.16 11.82
N ALA A 150 15.07 -22.86 12.67
CA ALA A 150 13.95 -23.69 12.20
C ALA A 150 12.74 -22.83 11.74
N PRO A 151 11.91 -23.29 10.78
CA PRO A 151 10.76 -22.54 10.26
C PRO A 151 9.80 -21.99 11.34
N LEU A 152 9.42 -22.83 12.32
CA LEU A 152 8.52 -22.41 13.39
C LEU A 152 9.20 -21.47 14.41
N GLN A 153 10.53 -21.53 14.53
CA GLN A 153 11.30 -20.61 15.37
C GLN A 153 11.42 -19.23 14.70
N TYR A 154 11.62 -19.18 13.39
CA TYR A 154 11.55 -17.96 12.59
C TYR A 154 10.20 -17.24 12.78
N LEU A 155 9.10 -17.99 12.62
CA LEU A 155 7.76 -17.46 12.86
C LEU A 155 7.59 -16.97 14.29
N GLN A 156 8.04 -17.73 15.29
CA GLN A 156 7.99 -17.34 16.70
C GLN A 156 8.73 -16.01 16.95
N THR A 157 9.92 -15.81 16.36
CA THR A 157 10.66 -14.54 16.42
C THR A 157 9.90 -13.40 15.74
N ARG A 158 9.31 -13.63 14.55
CA ARG A 158 8.49 -12.62 13.85
C ARG A 158 7.29 -12.18 14.68
N ARG A 159 6.57 -13.13 15.28
CA ARG A 159 5.45 -12.88 16.20
C ARG A 159 5.88 -12.06 17.41
N LEU A 160 7.01 -12.40 18.04
CA LEU A 160 7.56 -11.66 19.19
C LEU A 160 8.02 -10.24 18.83
N LEU A 161 8.61 -10.03 17.65
CA LEU A 161 9.00 -8.71 17.17
C LEU A 161 7.78 -7.82 16.90
N LEU A 162 6.74 -8.36 16.25
CA LEU A 162 5.47 -7.65 16.05
C LEU A 162 4.79 -7.32 17.38
N ALA A 163 4.77 -8.27 18.34
CA ALA A 163 4.24 -8.00 19.67
C ALA A 163 5.01 -6.89 20.38
N LYS A 164 6.35 -6.90 20.32
CA LYS A 164 7.20 -5.85 20.88
C LYS A 164 6.85 -4.49 20.26
N GLN A 165 6.73 -4.44 18.93
CA GLN A 165 6.34 -3.23 18.20
C GLN A 165 4.97 -2.73 18.66
N LEU A 166 3.94 -3.59 18.66
CA LEU A 166 2.59 -3.22 19.08
C LEU A 166 2.50 -2.79 20.56
N LEU A 167 3.31 -3.38 21.46
CA LEU A 167 3.38 -2.95 22.87
C LEU A 167 3.94 -1.53 23.04
N THR A 168 4.86 -1.12 22.15
CA THR A 168 5.54 0.19 22.15
C THR A 168 4.75 1.26 21.39
N ASP A 169 4.26 0.94 20.19
CA ASP A 169 3.69 1.90 19.24
C ASP A 169 2.17 2.11 19.44
N THR A 170 1.50 1.22 20.20
CA THR A 170 0.04 1.22 20.37
C THR A 170 -0.38 1.05 21.83
N ARG A 171 -1.64 1.42 22.12
CA ARG A 171 -2.28 1.22 23.43
C ARG A 171 -3.16 -0.03 23.50
N LEU A 172 -3.06 -0.94 22.52
CA LEU A 172 -3.81 -2.20 22.48
C LEU A 172 -3.72 -2.97 23.81
N PRO A 173 -4.82 -3.49 24.37
CA PRO A 173 -4.76 -4.39 25.52
C PRO A 173 -3.79 -5.55 25.25
N VAL A 174 -3.04 -6.00 26.26
CA VAL A 174 -2.00 -7.05 26.05
C VAL A 174 -2.58 -8.33 25.43
N ALA A 175 -3.85 -8.65 25.72
CA ALA A 175 -4.59 -9.73 25.06
C ALA A 175 -4.79 -9.51 23.55
N GLN A 176 -5.12 -8.27 23.13
CA GLN A 176 -5.24 -7.92 21.72
C GLN A 176 -3.87 -7.89 21.02
N VAL A 177 -2.81 -7.44 21.69
CA VAL A 177 -1.45 -7.55 21.15
C VAL A 177 -1.04 -9.00 20.94
N ALA A 178 -1.36 -9.90 21.88
CA ALA A 178 -1.08 -11.32 21.73
C ALA A 178 -1.80 -11.90 20.49
N LEU A 179 -3.10 -11.61 20.33
CA LEU A 179 -3.89 -12.05 19.18
C LEU A 179 -3.35 -11.49 17.86
N ALA A 180 -3.08 -10.19 17.82
CA ALA A 180 -2.56 -9.49 16.63
C ALA A 180 -1.14 -9.93 16.25
N ALA A 181 -0.34 -10.32 17.23
CA ALA A 181 0.95 -10.98 17.02
C ALA A 181 0.82 -12.48 16.67
N GLY A 182 -0.39 -12.99 16.41
CA GLY A 182 -0.62 -14.37 15.97
C GLY A 182 -0.57 -15.43 17.07
N PHE A 183 -0.74 -15.07 18.36
CA PHE A 183 -0.84 -16.03 19.45
C PHE A 183 -2.30 -16.37 19.77
N SER A 184 -2.66 -17.65 19.66
CA SER A 184 -3.97 -18.18 20.07
C SER A 184 -4.18 -18.28 21.60
N SER A 185 -3.21 -17.84 22.42
CA SER A 185 -3.31 -17.88 23.87
C SER A 185 -2.40 -16.84 24.54
N LEU A 186 -3.00 -15.97 25.35
CA LEU A 186 -2.29 -14.99 26.18
C LEU A 186 -1.26 -15.65 27.12
N ARG A 187 -1.55 -16.85 27.64
CA ARG A 187 -0.59 -17.60 28.48
C ARG A 187 0.67 -18.01 27.70
N ARG A 188 0.51 -18.50 26.47
CA ARG A 188 1.64 -18.88 25.60
C ARG A 188 2.43 -17.65 25.16
N PHE A 189 1.74 -16.55 24.86
CA PHE A 189 2.36 -15.26 24.57
C PHE A 189 3.23 -14.77 25.74
N ASN A 190 2.66 -14.66 26.94
CA ASN A 190 3.39 -14.18 28.12
C ASN A 190 4.61 -15.05 28.43
N ALA A 191 4.50 -16.38 28.30
CA ALA A 191 5.62 -17.30 28.48
C ALA A 191 6.73 -17.04 27.46
N ALA A 192 6.43 -17.12 26.16
CA ALA A 192 7.42 -16.94 25.09
C ALA A 192 8.05 -15.52 25.08
N PHE A 193 7.28 -14.51 25.45
CA PHE A 193 7.78 -13.13 25.55
C PHE A 193 8.74 -12.95 26.74
N SER A 194 8.39 -13.52 27.89
CA SER A 194 9.24 -13.47 29.10
C SER A 194 10.51 -14.32 28.92
N GLU A 195 10.41 -15.47 28.27
CA GLU A 195 11.54 -16.33 27.92
C GLU A 195 12.54 -15.60 27.00
N HIS A 196 12.05 -14.96 25.94
CA HIS A 196 12.90 -14.34 24.92
C HIS A 196 13.45 -12.97 25.34
N TYR A 197 12.63 -12.11 25.95
CA TYR A 197 13.02 -10.73 26.31
C TYR A 197 13.39 -10.55 27.78
N ARG A 198 13.23 -11.57 28.64
CA ARG A 198 13.47 -11.52 30.11
C ARG A 198 12.67 -10.42 30.83
N LEU A 199 11.55 -10.00 30.23
CA LEU A 199 10.68 -8.91 30.65
C LEU A 199 9.23 -9.36 30.39
N SER A 200 8.28 -8.96 31.25
CA SER A 200 6.86 -9.17 30.93
C SER A 200 6.37 -8.17 29.87
N PRO A 201 5.35 -8.51 29.06
CA PRO A 201 4.73 -7.57 28.12
C PRO A 201 4.28 -6.25 28.76
N THR A 202 3.74 -6.33 29.98
CA THR A 202 3.32 -5.16 30.77
C THR A 202 4.52 -4.31 31.21
N ALA A 203 5.59 -4.94 31.71
CA ALA A 203 6.79 -4.22 32.14
C ALA A 203 7.49 -3.49 30.98
N LEU A 204 7.48 -4.06 29.76
CA LEU A 204 7.99 -3.36 28.58
C LEU A 204 7.16 -2.09 28.28
N ARG A 205 5.84 -2.17 28.43
CA ARG A 205 4.94 -1.04 28.20
C ARG A 205 5.09 0.06 29.25
N ASP A 206 5.17 -0.31 30.53
CA ASP A 206 5.27 0.65 31.64
C ASP A 206 6.62 1.40 31.64
N GLY A 207 7.66 0.86 31.01
CA GLY A 207 8.93 1.55 30.77
C GLY A 207 8.88 2.68 29.72
N GLY A 208 7.77 2.84 28.98
CA GLY A 208 7.63 3.76 27.86
C GLY A 208 6.72 4.96 28.12
N ALA A 209 7.23 5.96 28.84
CA ALA A 209 6.62 7.29 29.08
C ALA A 209 5.31 7.35 29.91
N ARG A 210 5.12 8.46 30.63
CA ARG A 210 4.05 8.64 31.64
C ARG A 210 2.63 8.63 31.06
N ARG A 211 1.73 8.00 31.83
CA ARG A 211 0.26 7.90 31.64
C ARG A 211 -0.41 9.21 31.19
N ARG A 212 -1.24 9.12 30.15
CA ARG A 212 -2.53 9.83 30.04
C ARG A 212 -3.60 8.74 29.83
N PRO A 213 -4.76 8.78 30.50
CA PRO A 213 -5.80 7.76 30.30
C PRO A 213 -6.23 7.73 28.82
N ALA A 214 -6.25 6.54 28.25
CA ALA A 214 -6.79 6.27 26.93
C ALA A 214 -8.31 6.12 27.04
N SER A 215 -9.05 6.66 26.08
CA SER A 215 -10.42 6.20 25.83
C SER A 215 -10.40 4.81 25.21
N GLU A 216 -11.53 4.10 25.21
CA GLU A 216 -11.65 2.78 24.56
C GLU A 216 -11.35 2.84 23.05
N ASP A 217 -11.67 3.97 22.39
CA ASP A 217 -11.29 4.27 21.00
C ASP A 217 -9.76 4.34 20.78
N ASP A 218 -9.02 4.92 21.73
CA ASP A 218 -7.55 5.08 21.68
C ASP A 218 -6.82 3.72 21.84
N ALA A 219 -7.55 2.65 22.20
CA ALA A 219 -7.03 1.32 22.46
C ALA A 219 -7.09 0.37 21.24
N LEU A 220 -7.73 0.76 20.12
CA LEU A 220 -7.89 -0.06 18.91
C LEU A 220 -7.32 0.62 17.65
N GLU A 221 -6.20 1.33 17.82
CA GLU A 221 -5.56 2.13 16.79
C GLU A 221 -4.07 1.79 16.64
N LEU A 222 -3.64 1.54 15.39
CA LEU A 222 -2.24 1.47 14.99
C LEU A 222 -1.71 2.87 14.67
N ARG A 223 -0.45 3.14 15.02
CA ARG A 223 0.27 4.36 14.63
C ARG A 223 1.40 3.99 13.70
N LEU A 224 1.41 4.61 12.52
CA LEU A 224 2.38 4.37 11.47
C LEU A 224 3.22 5.63 11.28
N ASP A 225 4.51 5.55 11.63
CA ASP A 225 5.46 6.60 11.31
C ASP A 225 5.72 6.70 9.80
N LEU A 226 6.03 7.91 9.34
CA LEU A 226 6.38 8.23 7.97
C LEU A 226 7.55 9.22 7.92
N ARG A 227 8.32 9.25 6.83
CA ARG A 227 9.39 10.24 6.66
C ARG A 227 8.81 11.59 6.21
N PRO A 228 8.83 12.69 6.99
CA PRO A 228 8.35 13.98 6.52
C PRO A 228 9.16 14.52 5.31
N PRO A 229 8.61 15.47 4.53
CA PRO A 229 7.22 15.97 4.56
C PRO A 229 6.20 15.03 3.89
N LEU A 230 4.92 15.35 4.03
CA LEU A 230 3.80 14.68 3.36
C LEU A 230 2.85 15.74 2.80
N LEU A 231 2.46 15.58 1.53
CA LEU A 231 1.38 16.34 0.90
C LEU A 231 0.08 15.56 1.01
N THR A 232 -0.45 15.49 2.23
CA THR A 232 -1.70 14.83 2.61
C THR A 232 -2.86 15.31 1.77
N THR A 233 -3.01 16.62 1.56
CA THR A 233 -4.12 17.16 0.75
C THR A 233 -4.09 16.61 -0.68
N ALA A 234 -2.91 16.51 -1.29
CA ALA A 234 -2.76 15.97 -2.64
C ALA A 234 -3.01 14.45 -2.70
N LEU A 235 -2.53 13.69 -1.71
CA LEU A 235 -2.78 12.25 -1.59
C LEU A 235 -4.28 11.95 -1.42
N LEU A 236 -4.95 12.67 -0.54
CA LEU A 236 -6.39 12.53 -0.31
C LEU A 236 -7.22 12.93 -1.53
N GLN A 237 -6.89 14.03 -2.22
CA GLN A 237 -7.56 14.41 -3.48
C GLN A 237 -7.40 13.33 -4.57
N PHE A 238 -6.21 12.71 -4.68
CA PHE A 238 -5.95 11.64 -5.63
C PHE A 238 -6.84 10.41 -5.36
N LEU A 239 -7.01 10.05 -4.09
CA LEU A 239 -7.87 8.93 -3.64
C LEU A 239 -9.35 9.29 -3.84
N ALA A 240 -9.81 10.46 -3.38
CA ALA A 240 -11.19 10.92 -3.49
C ALA A 240 -11.71 10.95 -4.95
N ALA A 241 -10.88 11.37 -5.90
CA ALA A 241 -11.22 11.36 -7.32
C ALA A 241 -11.50 9.94 -7.87
N ARG A 242 -10.99 8.90 -7.20
CA ARG A 242 -11.08 7.49 -7.61
C ARG A 242 -11.93 6.64 -6.67
N ALA A 243 -12.49 7.24 -5.62
CA ALA A 243 -13.22 6.57 -4.55
C ALA A 243 -14.50 5.89 -5.07
N VAL A 244 -14.60 4.56 -4.95
CA VAL A 244 -15.79 3.81 -5.35
C VAL A 244 -16.80 3.74 -4.19
N PRO A 245 -18.02 4.32 -4.33
CA PRO A 245 -19.07 4.26 -3.32
C PRO A 245 -19.37 2.82 -2.88
N GLY A 246 -19.63 2.64 -1.59
CA GLY A 246 -19.86 1.32 -0.99
C GLY A 246 -18.58 0.54 -0.66
N VAL A 247 -17.45 0.80 -1.34
CA VAL A 247 -16.13 0.23 -1.03
C VAL A 247 -15.26 1.20 -0.23
N GLU A 248 -15.27 2.49 -0.58
CA GLU A 248 -14.41 3.50 0.05
C GLU A 248 -15.06 4.88 0.10
N GLN A 249 -14.74 5.63 1.15
CA GLN A 249 -15.09 7.04 1.35
C GLN A 249 -13.83 7.81 1.73
N VAL A 250 -13.66 8.99 1.13
CA VAL A 250 -12.58 9.91 1.46
C VAL A 250 -13.18 11.21 1.97
N ASP A 251 -12.89 11.54 3.23
CA ASP A 251 -13.21 12.80 3.87
C ASP A 251 -11.98 13.72 3.76
N LEU A 252 -12.08 14.72 2.88
CA LEU A 252 -11.04 15.72 2.66
C LEU A 252 -10.92 16.72 3.83
N ALA A 253 -11.97 16.93 4.62
CA ALA A 253 -11.98 17.90 5.72
C ALA A 253 -11.42 17.28 7.01
N GLY A 254 -11.87 16.07 7.36
CA GLY A 254 -11.34 15.28 8.49
C GLY A 254 -10.05 14.50 8.19
N LEU A 255 -9.44 14.72 7.01
CA LEU A 255 -8.21 14.10 6.52
C LEU A 255 -8.19 12.56 6.64
N ARG A 256 -9.30 11.92 6.24
CA ARG A 256 -9.59 10.53 6.53
C ARG A 256 -9.98 9.72 5.29
N VAL A 257 -9.57 8.45 5.26
CA VAL A 257 -10.03 7.44 4.30
C VAL A 257 -10.63 6.28 5.08
N LEU A 258 -11.86 5.92 4.78
CA LEU A 258 -12.54 4.72 5.27
C LEU A 258 -12.73 3.78 4.08
N ARG A 259 -12.35 2.51 4.19
CA ARG A 259 -12.58 1.54 3.11
C ARG A 259 -12.71 0.10 3.57
N SER A 260 -13.40 -0.72 2.78
CA SER A 260 -13.35 -2.17 2.89
C SER A 260 -12.01 -2.72 2.38
N VAL A 261 -11.66 -3.90 2.89
CA VAL A 261 -10.43 -4.63 2.57
C VAL A 261 -10.79 -6.10 2.37
N ARG A 262 -10.37 -6.64 1.22
CA ARG A 262 -10.20 -8.07 0.98
C ARG A 262 -8.71 -8.37 1.13
N LEU A 263 -8.34 -9.09 2.18
CA LEU A 263 -6.97 -9.48 2.45
C LEU A 263 -6.76 -10.93 2.01
N SER A 264 -6.23 -11.11 0.80
CA SER A 264 -5.73 -12.41 0.35
C SER A 264 -4.49 -12.80 1.15
N LEU A 265 -4.54 -14.00 1.71
CA LEU A 265 -3.48 -14.68 2.45
C LEU A 265 -2.83 -15.74 1.55
N ALA A 266 -1.78 -16.40 2.05
CA ALA A 266 -1.09 -17.46 1.29
C ALA A 266 -1.97 -18.68 0.99
N ASP A 267 -2.93 -18.98 1.87
CA ASP A 267 -3.92 -20.05 1.72
C ASP A 267 -5.34 -19.45 1.89
N PRO A 268 -6.35 -19.92 1.14
CA PRO A 268 -7.71 -19.41 1.19
C PRO A 268 -8.47 -19.84 2.48
N PRO A 269 -9.58 -19.15 2.84
CA PRO A 269 -10.23 -18.04 2.14
C PRO A 269 -9.59 -16.66 2.39
N ASP A 270 -9.95 -15.67 1.56
CA ASP A 270 -9.64 -14.26 1.85
C ASP A 270 -10.27 -13.81 3.18
N VAL A 271 -9.62 -12.89 3.88
CA VAL A 271 -10.20 -12.23 5.06
C VAL A 271 -10.85 -10.91 4.67
N LEU A 272 -12.14 -10.75 4.96
CA LEU A 272 -12.86 -9.49 4.77
C LEU A 272 -12.80 -8.62 6.03
N GLY A 273 -12.74 -7.31 5.83
CA GLY A 273 -12.74 -6.32 6.89
C GLY A 273 -12.86 -4.90 6.38
N TRP A 274 -12.60 -3.94 7.27
CA TRP A 274 -12.53 -2.52 6.94
C TRP A 274 -11.36 -1.86 7.68
N VAL A 275 -10.86 -0.76 7.11
CA VAL A 275 -9.84 0.10 7.71
C VAL A 275 -10.26 1.57 7.63
N THR A 276 -9.95 2.31 8.69
CA THR A 276 -10.08 3.77 8.74
C THR A 276 -8.71 4.37 8.98
N VAL A 277 -8.22 5.12 8.01
CA VAL A 277 -6.93 5.81 8.02
C VAL A 277 -7.17 7.30 8.24
N ALA A 278 -6.59 7.89 9.28
CA ALA A 278 -6.50 9.33 9.44
C ALA A 278 -5.06 9.79 9.20
N LEU A 279 -4.88 10.75 8.29
CA LEU A 279 -3.57 11.30 7.92
C LEU A 279 -3.29 12.60 8.68
N PRO A 280 -2.01 12.95 8.93
CA PRO A 280 -1.64 14.21 9.55
C PRO A 280 -1.84 15.38 8.57
N PRO A 281 -2.12 16.60 9.03
CA PRO A 281 -2.19 17.77 8.16
C PRO A 281 -0.84 18.07 7.49
N ASP A 282 -0.89 18.77 6.36
CA ASP A 282 0.30 19.24 5.65
C ASP A 282 1.15 20.10 6.60
N GLY A 283 2.48 19.88 6.60
CA GLY A 283 3.42 20.62 7.45
C GLY A 283 3.50 20.18 8.92
N ALA A 284 2.82 19.11 9.35
CA ALA A 284 2.93 18.62 10.74
C ALA A 284 4.37 18.22 11.13
N GLU A 285 4.85 18.68 12.29
CA GLU A 285 6.23 18.46 12.77
C GLU A 285 6.57 16.99 13.08
N ARG A 286 5.58 16.24 13.58
CA ARG A 286 5.71 14.82 13.93
C ARG A 286 4.56 14.04 13.27
N PRO A 287 4.59 13.87 11.94
CA PRO A 287 3.46 13.31 11.20
C PRO A 287 3.37 11.80 11.44
N GLN A 288 2.23 11.35 11.95
CA GLN A 288 1.89 9.93 12.08
C GLN A 288 0.56 9.66 11.40
N VAL A 289 0.46 8.53 10.70
CA VAL A 289 -0.80 8.01 10.20
C VAL A 289 -1.43 7.13 11.27
N ARG A 290 -2.70 7.38 11.57
CA ARG A 290 -3.50 6.59 12.52
C ARG A 290 -4.40 5.63 11.75
N VAL A 291 -4.41 4.34 12.13
CA VAL A 291 -5.21 3.32 11.44
C VAL A 291 -6.04 2.51 12.44
N ARG A 292 -7.36 2.57 12.32
CA ARG A 292 -8.31 1.64 12.95
C ARG A 292 -8.66 0.53 11.97
N LEU A 293 -8.96 -0.66 12.47
CA LEU A 293 -9.32 -1.82 11.65
C LEU A 293 -10.35 -2.73 12.36
N SER A 294 -11.13 -3.45 11.56
CA SER A 294 -12.13 -4.42 12.03
C SER A 294 -11.51 -5.55 12.85
N ALA A 295 -12.32 -6.16 13.74
CA ALA A 295 -11.92 -7.31 14.56
C ALA A 295 -11.28 -8.45 13.73
N SER A 296 -11.81 -8.71 12.53
CA SER A 296 -11.33 -9.73 11.58
C SER A 296 -9.90 -9.49 11.07
N LEU A 297 -9.43 -8.24 10.99
CA LEU A 297 -8.11 -7.93 10.42
C LEU A 297 -6.99 -7.94 11.46
N TRP A 298 -7.32 -7.88 12.76
CA TRP A 298 -6.31 -7.86 13.84
C TRP A 298 -5.37 -9.06 13.83
N PRO A 299 -5.84 -10.33 13.73
CA PRO A 299 -4.96 -11.51 13.65
C PRO A 299 -4.00 -11.50 12.44
N HIS A 300 -4.33 -10.71 11.40
CA HIS A 300 -3.57 -10.63 10.14
C HIS A 300 -2.83 -9.30 9.98
N VAL A 301 -2.69 -8.51 11.05
CA VAL A 301 -2.02 -7.20 11.00
C VAL A 301 -0.57 -7.31 10.48
N ALA A 302 0.10 -8.44 10.72
CA ALA A 302 1.43 -8.73 10.18
C ALA A 302 1.49 -8.63 8.64
N ALA A 303 0.49 -9.18 7.94
CA ALA A 303 0.39 -9.19 6.48
C ALA A 303 -0.24 -7.89 5.94
N LEU A 304 -1.11 -7.24 6.72
CA LEU A 304 -1.75 -5.97 6.36
C LEU A 304 -0.80 -4.77 6.50
N MET A 305 0.08 -4.77 7.50
CA MET A 305 0.98 -3.66 7.82
C MET A 305 1.86 -3.22 6.64
N PRO A 306 2.59 -4.11 5.92
CA PRO A 306 3.35 -3.72 4.73
C PRO A 306 2.46 -3.20 3.59
N LYS A 307 1.22 -3.70 3.47
CA LYS A 307 0.25 -3.24 2.46
C LYS A 307 -0.23 -1.82 2.77
N LEU A 308 -0.54 -1.50 4.03
CA LEU A 308 -0.87 -0.14 4.48
C LEU A 308 0.26 0.85 4.23
N ARG A 309 1.50 0.50 4.63
CA ARG A 309 2.68 1.36 4.42
C ARG A 309 2.95 1.59 2.93
N ARG A 310 2.76 0.57 2.09
CA ARG A 310 2.91 0.65 0.62
C ARG A 310 1.77 1.43 -0.06
N TRP A 311 0.53 1.29 0.41
CA TRP A 311 -0.63 2.02 -0.12
C TRP A 311 -0.50 3.53 0.05
N LEU A 312 0.11 3.97 1.16
CA LEU A 312 0.32 5.39 1.49
C LEU A 312 1.76 5.87 1.26
N ASP A 313 2.66 4.99 0.79
CA ASP A 313 4.07 5.24 0.47
C ASP A 313 4.88 5.84 1.64
N LEU A 314 4.60 5.38 2.87
CA LEU A 314 5.10 6.00 4.12
C LEU A 314 6.63 5.94 4.28
N ASP A 315 7.26 4.94 3.65
CA ASP A 315 8.70 4.67 3.73
C ASP A 315 9.54 5.46 2.72
N ALA A 316 8.91 6.10 1.72
CA ALA A 316 9.58 6.90 0.72
C ALA A 316 10.27 8.13 1.32
N ASP A 317 11.44 8.49 0.76
CA ASP A 317 12.27 9.63 1.17
C ASP A 317 11.96 10.85 0.29
N PRO A 318 11.17 11.83 0.77
CA PRO A 318 10.64 12.86 -0.12
C PRO A 318 11.71 13.87 -0.57
N HIS A 319 12.77 14.06 0.23
CA HIS A 319 13.87 14.94 -0.11
C HIS A 319 14.77 14.32 -1.18
N ALA A 320 15.11 13.03 -1.06
CA ALA A 320 15.88 12.35 -2.10
C ALA A 320 15.10 12.23 -3.43
N ILE A 321 13.79 11.99 -3.36
CA ILE A 321 12.91 11.97 -4.54
C ILE A 321 12.86 13.36 -5.19
N ALA A 322 12.58 14.42 -4.41
CA ALA A 322 12.53 15.78 -4.94
C ALA A 322 13.86 16.19 -5.60
N ALA A 323 15.00 15.86 -4.98
CA ALA A 323 16.32 16.15 -5.55
C ALA A 323 16.57 15.43 -6.89
N ALA A 324 16.17 14.17 -7.04
CA ALA A 324 16.33 13.44 -8.31
C ALA A 324 15.31 13.82 -9.40
N LEU A 325 14.21 14.48 -9.04
CA LEU A 325 13.27 15.06 -10.01
C LEU A 325 13.77 16.39 -10.61
N GLY A 326 14.88 16.93 -10.11
CA GLY A 326 15.51 18.18 -10.58
C GLY A 326 14.66 19.43 -10.31
N ASP A 327 15.17 20.60 -10.69
CA ASP A 327 14.56 21.89 -10.32
C ASP A 327 13.18 22.12 -10.98
N GLU A 328 12.91 21.48 -12.13
CA GLU A 328 11.62 21.59 -12.84
C GLU A 328 10.42 21.01 -12.07
N LEU A 329 10.62 19.86 -11.41
CA LEU A 329 9.54 19.09 -10.76
C LEU A 329 9.77 18.88 -9.26
N GLY A 330 11.02 18.82 -8.82
CA GLY A 330 11.42 18.52 -7.44
C GLY A 330 10.79 19.42 -6.38
N PRO A 331 10.92 20.76 -6.46
CA PRO A 331 10.37 21.68 -5.46
C PRO A 331 8.86 21.53 -5.25
N SER A 332 8.10 21.31 -6.33
CA SER A 332 6.65 21.12 -6.24
C SER A 332 6.27 19.69 -5.83
N ALA A 333 7.09 18.69 -6.18
CA ALA A 333 6.90 17.29 -5.79
C ALA A 333 7.37 16.95 -4.36
N LEU A 334 7.99 17.87 -3.62
CA LEU A 334 8.46 17.63 -2.25
C LEU A 334 7.30 17.21 -1.33
N GLY A 335 7.37 15.98 -0.79
CA GLY A 335 6.32 15.39 0.06
C GLY A 335 5.21 14.65 -0.71
N LEU A 336 5.27 14.62 -2.05
CA LEU A 336 4.40 13.79 -2.88
C LEU A 336 4.64 12.31 -2.59
N ARG A 337 3.56 11.52 -2.61
CA ARG A 337 3.56 10.07 -2.39
C ARG A 337 3.12 9.35 -3.63
N LEU A 338 3.64 8.13 -3.84
CA LEU A 338 3.17 7.19 -4.84
C LEU A 338 2.03 6.33 -4.27
N PRO A 339 0.75 6.66 -4.51
CA PRO A 339 -0.34 5.93 -3.86
C PRO A 339 -0.29 4.48 -4.36
N GLY A 340 -0.20 3.50 -3.47
CA GLY A 340 -0.17 2.09 -3.86
C GLY A 340 -1.58 1.53 -4.05
N THR A 341 -1.77 0.29 -3.59
CA THR A 341 -3.07 -0.37 -3.40
C THR A 341 -2.99 -1.35 -2.23
N LEU A 342 -4.14 -1.69 -1.63
CA LEU A 342 -4.26 -2.80 -0.66
C LEU A 342 -4.51 -4.14 -1.37
N ASP A 343 -5.25 -4.11 -2.48
CA ASP A 343 -5.49 -5.25 -3.36
C ASP A 343 -5.01 -4.94 -4.80
N ARG A 344 -4.19 -5.83 -5.35
CA ARG A 344 -3.68 -5.73 -6.72
C ARG A 344 -4.74 -6.11 -7.76
N PHE A 345 -5.69 -6.98 -7.42
CA PHE A 345 -6.75 -7.40 -8.34
C PHE A 345 -7.75 -6.26 -8.56
N GLU A 346 -8.24 -5.66 -7.47
CA GLU A 346 -9.03 -4.42 -7.49
C GLU A 346 -8.37 -3.34 -8.36
N LEU A 347 -7.06 -3.12 -8.19
CA LEU A 347 -6.32 -2.14 -9.00
C LEU A 347 -6.29 -2.52 -10.48
N ALA A 348 -6.06 -3.80 -10.82
CA ALA A 348 -6.00 -4.29 -12.18
C ALA A 348 -7.35 -4.14 -12.90
N VAL A 349 -8.46 -4.52 -12.23
CA VAL A 349 -9.82 -4.30 -12.72
C VAL A 349 -10.07 -2.79 -12.94
N ARG A 350 -9.75 -1.94 -11.97
CA ARG A 350 -9.88 -0.48 -12.10
C ARG A 350 -9.02 0.10 -13.24
N ALA A 351 -7.86 -0.47 -13.52
CA ALA A 351 -7.00 -0.07 -14.62
C ALA A 351 -7.63 -0.38 -15.98
N VAL A 352 -8.22 -1.59 -16.16
CA VAL A 352 -8.96 -1.98 -17.37
C VAL A 352 -10.23 -1.14 -17.54
N LEU A 353 -10.99 -0.89 -16.46
CA LEU A 353 -12.16 0.00 -16.49
C LEU A 353 -11.81 1.43 -16.90
N GLY A 354 -10.63 1.91 -16.50
CA GLY A 354 -10.10 3.24 -16.82
C GLY A 354 -9.50 3.41 -18.22
N GLN A 355 -9.39 2.35 -19.03
CA GLN A 355 -8.86 2.46 -20.38
C GLN A 355 -9.72 3.39 -21.24
N GLN A 356 -9.08 4.35 -21.91
CA GLN A 356 -9.69 5.25 -22.90
C GLN A 356 -10.90 6.07 -22.37
N VAL A 357 -11.01 6.28 -21.06
CA VAL A 357 -12.10 7.05 -20.43
C VAL A 357 -11.56 8.01 -19.37
N THR A 358 -12.37 8.99 -18.96
CA THR A 358 -12.00 9.89 -17.84
C THR A 358 -12.01 9.15 -16.51
N VAL A 359 -11.28 9.68 -15.51
CA VAL A 359 -11.27 9.12 -14.14
C VAL A 359 -12.69 9.06 -13.55
N ALA A 360 -13.53 10.06 -13.83
CA ALA A 360 -14.94 10.08 -13.40
C ALA A 360 -15.77 8.96 -14.05
N ALA A 361 -15.60 8.72 -15.35
CA ALA A 361 -16.29 7.63 -16.06
C ALA A 361 -15.79 6.25 -15.59
N ALA A 362 -14.48 6.09 -15.37
CA ALA A 362 -13.89 4.88 -14.80
C ALA A 362 -14.47 4.57 -13.42
N ARG A 363 -14.61 5.60 -12.56
CA ARG A 363 -15.26 5.50 -11.25
C ARG A 363 -16.72 5.06 -11.37
N THR A 364 -17.50 5.63 -12.29
CA THR A 364 -18.89 5.22 -12.55
C THR A 364 -19.01 3.75 -12.97
N LEU A 365 -18.14 3.26 -13.85
CA LEU A 365 -18.09 1.84 -14.23
C LEU A 365 -17.73 0.95 -13.03
N ALA A 366 -16.77 1.37 -12.20
CA ALA A 366 -16.39 0.64 -11.00
C ALA A 366 -17.51 0.59 -9.95
N THR A 367 -18.29 1.67 -9.77
CA THR A 367 -19.49 1.67 -8.92
C THR A 367 -20.52 0.64 -9.39
N ARG A 368 -20.80 0.58 -10.70
CA ARG A 368 -21.74 -0.39 -11.28
C ARG A 368 -21.24 -1.83 -11.12
N LEU A 369 -19.94 -2.05 -11.34
CA LEU A 369 -19.30 -3.36 -11.17
C LEU A 369 -19.33 -3.83 -9.71
N VAL A 370 -19.12 -2.95 -8.74
CA VAL A 370 -19.28 -3.25 -7.31
C VAL A 370 -20.74 -3.54 -6.96
N ALA A 371 -21.70 -2.78 -7.50
CA ALA A 371 -23.12 -3.01 -7.24
C ALA A 371 -23.63 -4.35 -7.81
N ALA A 372 -23.07 -4.83 -8.93
CA ALA A 372 -23.46 -6.08 -9.58
C ALA A 372 -22.70 -7.33 -9.09
N PHE A 373 -21.41 -7.18 -8.76
CA PHE A 373 -20.51 -8.31 -8.47
C PHE A 373 -19.78 -8.21 -7.13
N GLY A 374 -19.95 -7.11 -6.38
CA GLY A 374 -19.33 -6.92 -5.08
C GLY A 374 -19.92 -7.86 -4.03
N GLU A 375 -19.13 -8.15 -2.98
CA GLU A 375 -19.57 -9.00 -1.89
C GLU A 375 -20.02 -8.12 -0.73
N PRO A 376 -21.30 -8.14 -0.29
CA PRO A 376 -21.75 -7.40 0.87
C PRO A 376 -20.92 -7.76 2.10
N LEU A 377 -20.48 -6.78 2.88
CA LEU A 377 -19.74 -7.04 4.11
C LEU A 377 -20.67 -7.72 5.14
N PRO A 378 -20.27 -8.86 5.74
CA PRO A 378 -21.04 -9.47 6.83
C PRO A 378 -21.30 -8.49 7.96
N ALA A 379 -22.55 -8.43 8.46
CA ALA A 379 -22.96 -7.50 9.52
C ALA A 379 -22.09 -7.62 10.79
N ALA A 380 -21.56 -8.82 11.08
CA ALA A 380 -20.64 -9.08 12.19
C ALA A 380 -19.28 -8.34 12.09
N LEU A 381 -18.96 -7.72 10.95
CA LEU A 381 -17.79 -6.86 10.81
C LEU A 381 -17.99 -5.45 11.35
N ASP A 382 -19.22 -5.04 11.66
CA ASP A 382 -19.60 -3.70 12.14
C ASP A 382 -18.94 -2.59 11.30
N ALA A 383 -19.22 -2.61 9.99
CA ALA A 383 -18.60 -1.70 9.02
C ALA A 383 -19.18 -0.27 9.14
N PRO A 384 -18.35 0.76 9.36
CA PRO A 384 -18.85 2.13 9.39
C PRO A 384 -19.46 2.53 8.05
N ALA A 385 -20.63 3.18 8.10
CA ALA A 385 -21.24 3.76 6.91
C ALA A 385 -20.31 4.82 6.27
N PRO A 386 -20.29 4.95 4.93
CA PRO A 386 -21.13 4.29 3.93
C PRO A 386 -20.50 3.02 3.32
N VAL A 387 -19.49 2.42 3.96
CA VAL A 387 -18.85 1.20 3.45
C VAL A 387 -19.75 0.00 3.72
N THR A 388 -20.09 -0.72 2.65
CA THR A 388 -21.11 -1.78 2.63
C THR A 388 -20.68 -3.03 1.86
N HIS A 389 -19.70 -2.92 0.97
CA HIS A 389 -19.26 -4.00 0.09
C HIS A 389 -17.73 -4.15 0.09
N ALA A 390 -17.25 -5.37 0.04
CA ALA A 390 -15.90 -5.68 -0.46
C ALA A 390 -15.89 -5.65 -1.99
N PHE A 391 -14.74 -5.28 -2.57
CA PHE A 391 -14.54 -5.35 -4.01
C PHE A 391 -14.68 -6.82 -4.51
N PRO A 392 -15.22 -7.06 -5.73
CA PRO A 392 -15.39 -8.41 -6.27
C PRO A 392 -14.11 -9.25 -6.21
N ALA A 393 -14.24 -10.51 -5.77
CA ALA A 393 -13.15 -11.49 -5.84
C ALA A 393 -12.87 -11.89 -7.30
N ALA A 394 -11.63 -12.32 -7.59
CA ALA A 394 -11.25 -12.80 -8.93
C ALA A 394 -12.15 -13.95 -9.41
N ALA A 395 -12.43 -14.96 -8.57
CA ALA A 395 -13.33 -16.05 -8.90
C ALA A 395 -14.77 -15.58 -9.24
N ARG A 396 -15.25 -14.48 -8.63
CA ARG A 396 -16.59 -13.94 -8.90
C ARG A 396 -16.69 -13.24 -10.25
N LEU A 397 -15.63 -12.56 -10.70
CA LEU A 397 -15.58 -11.95 -12.03
C LEU A 397 -15.21 -12.97 -13.12
N ALA A 398 -14.41 -13.99 -12.80
CA ALA A 398 -14.07 -15.08 -13.73
C ALA A 398 -15.28 -15.97 -14.08
N SER A 399 -16.30 -16.01 -13.22
CA SER A 399 -17.55 -16.76 -13.43
C SER A 399 -18.68 -15.93 -14.05
N ALA A 400 -18.44 -14.64 -14.34
CA ALA A 400 -19.42 -13.79 -15.00
C ALA A 400 -19.40 -13.99 -16.53
N THR A 401 -20.56 -13.81 -17.18
CA THR A 401 -20.67 -13.80 -18.63
C THR A 401 -20.25 -12.45 -19.23
N VAL A 402 -19.87 -12.46 -20.51
CA VAL A 402 -19.50 -11.23 -21.23
C VAL A 402 -20.66 -10.23 -21.25
N ASP A 403 -21.89 -10.70 -21.40
CA ASP A 403 -23.08 -9.85 -21.51
C ASP A 403 -23.44 -9.18 -20.18
N GLU A 404 -23.39 -9.90 -19.05
CA GLU A 404 -23.59 -9.31 -17.71
C GLU A 404 -22.57 -8.18 -17.42
N VAL A 405 -21.30 -8.37 -17.80
CA VAL A 405 -20.25 -7.36 -17.59
C VAL A 405 -20.36 -6.21 -18.60
N ALA A 406 -20.74 -6.49 -19.86
CA ALA A 406 -20.95 -5.46 -20.88
C ALA A 406 -22.17 -4.56 -20.55
N ALA A 407 -23.23 -5.13 -19.98
CA ALA A 407 -24.44 -4.43 -19.55
C ALA A 407 -24.19 -3.31 -18.52
N LEU A 408 -23.04 -3.32 -17.84
CA LEU A 408 -22.60 -2.22 -16.97
C LEU A 408 -22.28 -0.91 -17.75
N GLY A 409 -22.30 -0.96 -19.08
CA GLY A 409 -22.05 0.17 -19.99
C GLY A 409 -20.62 0.20 -20.52
N MET A 410 -20.06 -0.96 -20.88
CA MET A 410 -18.72 -1.04 -21.48
C MET A 410 -18.69 -1.97 -22.71
N PRO A 411 -17.74 -1.77 -23.66
CA PRO A 411 -17.66 -2.63 -24.84
C PRO A 411 -17.37 -4.10 -24.49
N GLY A 412 -17.97 -5.04 -25.21
CA GLY A 412 -17.79 -6.49 -24.97
C GLY A 412 -16.33 -6.96 -24.95
N ARG A 413 -15.43 -6.34 -25.74
CA ARG A 413 -13.98 -6.63 -25.67
C ARG A 413 -13.34 -6.27 -24.32
N ARG A 414 -13.84 -5.23 -23.64
CA ARG A 414 -13.39 -4.84 -22.29
C ARG A 414 -13.94 -5.78 -21.23
N ALA A 415 -15.19 -6.20 -21.38
CA ALA A 415 -15.79 -7.25 -20.55
C ALA A 415 -15.02 -8.58 -20.65
N GLN A 416 -14.70 -9.03 -21.87
CA GLN A 416 -13.86 -10.20 -22.13
C GLN A 416 -12.47 -10.08 -21.47
N ALA A 417 -11.81 -8.93 -21.61
CA ALA A 417 -10.50 -8.68 -20.99
C ALA A 417 -10.56 -8.75 -19.44
N LEU A 418 -11.64 -8.25 -18.82
CA LEU A 418 -11.85 -8.35 -17.37
C LEU A 418 -12.06 -9.79 -16.90
N ILE A 419 -12.90 -10.57 -17.59
CA ILE A 419 -13.19 -11.96 -17.25
C ILE A 419 -11.92 -12.81 -17.42
N HIS A 420 -11.18 -12.63 -18.52
CA HIS A 420 -9.91 -13.31 -18.77
C HIS A 420 -8.85 -12.94 -17.73
N LEU A 421 -8.68 -11.66 -17.41
CA LEU A 421 -7.77 -11.19 -16.35
C LEU A 421 -8.11 -11.86 -15.01
N ALA A 422 -9.40 -11.97 -14.67
CA ALA A 422 -9.86 -12.60 -13.44
C ALA A 422 -9.61 -14.12 -13.40
N ALA A 423 -9.76 -14.82 -14.52
CA ALA A 423 -9.52 -16.26 -14.65
C ALA A 423 -8.02 -16.62 -14.63
N GLU A 424 -7.16 -15.78 -15.18
CA GLU A 424 -5.70 -15.94 -15.11
C GLU A 424 -5.12 -15.49 -13.76
N TRP A 425 -5.78 -14.56 -13.05
CA TRP A 425 -5.24 -13.89 -11.87
C TRP A 425 -4.51 -14.77 -10.83
N PRO A 426 -5.03 -15.94 -10.41
CA PRO A 426 -4.36 -16.77 -9.40
C PRO A 426 -3.01 -17.33 -9.86
N ARG A 427 -2.79 -17.44 -11.18
CA ARG A 427 -1.58 -18.00 -11.81
C ARG A 427 -0.49 -16.96 -12.08
N LEU A 428 -0.84 -15.66 -12.10
CA LEU A 428 0.10 -14.59 -12.45
C LEU A 428 1.18 -14.37 -11.38
N ALA A 429 2.44 -14.34 -11.80
CA ALA A 429 3.56 -13.97 -10.96
C ALA A 429 3.39 -12.55 -10.40
N PHE A 430 2.90 -11.61 -11.21
CA PHE A 430 2.58 -10.24 -10.80
C PHE A 430 1.59 -10.18 -9.62
N ALA A 431 0.52 -10.97 -9.67
CA ALA A 431 -0.50 -11.02 -8.62
C ALA A 431 0.11 -11.46 -7.29
N GLN A 432 0.93 -12.52 -7.35
CA GLN A 432 1.68 -13.11 -6.24
C GLN A 432 2.90 -12.27 -5.80
N GLY A 433 3.23 -11.18 -6.51
CA GLY A 433 4.41 -10.35 -6.23
C GLY A 433 5.74 -11.07 -6.45
N ARG A 434 5.80 -11.94 -7.47
CA ARG A 434 6.98 -12.69 -7.93
C ARG A 434 7.51 -12.12 -9.25
N GLY A 435 8.75 -12.47 -9.60
CA GLY A 435 9.43 -12.04 -10.84
C GLY A 435 10.13 -10.67 -10.71
N THR A 436 10.83 -10.26 -11.77
CA THR A 436 11.39 -8.90 -11.88
C THR A 436 10.34 -7.92 -12.41
N VAL A 437 10.70 -6.63 -12.51
CA VAL A 437 9.84 -5.59 -13.09
C VAL A 437 9.59 -5.88 -14.58
N GLU A 438 10.62 -6.39 -15.27
CA GLU A 438 10.61 -6.78 -16.68
C GLU A 438 9.73 -8.02 -16.90
N ASP A 439 9.88 -9.06 -16.07
CA ASP A 439 9.05 -10.27 -16.12
C ASP A 439 7.56 -9.91 -15.98
N ALA A 440 7.24 -9.12 -14.95
CA ALA A 440 5.87 -8.69 -14.69
C ALA A 440 5.32 -7.76 -15.78
N MET A 441 6.16 -6.91 -16.39
CA MET A 441 5.75 -6.09 -17.53
C MET A 441 5.39 -6.96 -18.75
N ALA A 442 6.21 -7.99 -19.03
CA ALA A 442 5.98 -8.91 -20.14
C ALA A 442 4.75 -9.79 -19.91
N GLU A 443 4.61 -10.38 -18.71
CA GLU A 443 3.45 -11.17 -18.29
C GLU A 443 2.14 -10.37 -18.44
N LEU A 444 2.10 -9.14 -17.91
CA LEU A 444 0.91 -8.30 -17.98
C LEU A 444 0.60 -7.83 -19.40
N ALA A 445 1.61 -7.53 -20.22
CA ALA A 445 1.41 -7.10 -21.61
C ALA A 445 1.02 -8.26 -22.56
N ALA A 446 1.23 -9.51 -22.16
CA ALA A 446 0.78 -10.69 -22.90
C ALA A 446 -0.73 -10.98 -22.70
N LEU A 447 -1.37 -10.41 -21.67
CA LEU A 447 -2.77 -10.64 -21.38
C LEU A 447 -3.70 -9.91 -22.40
N PRO A 448 -4.72 -10.59 -22.97
CA PRO A 448 -5.66 -9.98 -23.90
C PRO A 448 -6.32 -8.71 -23.34
N GLY A 449 -6.14 -7.59 -24.04
CA GLY A 449 -6.69 -6.29 -23.66
C GLY A 449 -5.84 -5.46 -22.68
N LEU A 450 -4.68 -5.97 -22.23
CA LEU A 450 -3.75 -5.22 -21.38
C LEU A 450 -2.55 -4.74 -22.21
N GLY A 451 -2.60 -3.48 -22.67
CA GLY A 451 -1.49 -2.85 -23.38
C GLY A 451 -0.37 -2.33 -22.47
N PRO A 452 0.77 -1.89 -23.03
CA PRO A 452 1.93 -1.39 -22.26
C PRO A 452 1.61 -0.31 -21.23
N TRP A 453 0.69 0.62 -21.53
CA TRP A 453 0.21 1.63 -20.57
C TRP A 453 -0.39 0.99 -19.30
N THR A 454 -1.19 -0.07 -19.46
CA THR A 454 -1.84 -0.77 -18.35
C THR A 454 -0.81 -1.53 -17.50
N ALA A 455 0.14 -2.23 -18.15
CA ALA A 455 1.22 -2.92 -17.45
C ALA A 455 2.10 -1.96 -16.63
N HIS A 456 2.49 -0.82 -17.19
CA HIS A 456 3.27 0.21 -16.47
C HIS A 456 2.47 0.83 -15.32
N TYR A 457 1.17 1.11 -15.50
CA TYR A 457 0.31 1.59 -14.41
C TYR A 457 0.14 0.56 -13.30
N MET A 458 0.05 -0.74 -13.63
CA MET A 458 -0.03 -1.83 -12.66
C MET A 458 1.28 -2.02 -11.88
N LEU A 459 2.45 -1.89 -12.51
CA LEU A 459 3.74 -1.83 -11.81
C LEU A 459 3.83 -0.60 -10.89
N MET A 460 3.54 0.57 -11.44
CA MET A 460 3.54 1.87 -10.74
C MET A 460 2.69 1.82 -9.46
N ARG A 461 1.45 1.34 -9.55
CA ARG A 461 0.45 1.42 -8.46
C ARG A 461 0.32 0.13 -7.64
N GLY A 462 0.57 -1.03 -8.25
CA GLY A 462 0.31 -2.36 -7.65
C GLY A 462 1.53 -2.99 -6.98
N TRP A 463 2.71 -2.66 -7.47
CA TRP A 463 3.98 -2.95 -6.80
C TRP A 463 4.54 -1.72 -6.07
N SER A 464 3.99 -0.52 -6.30
CA SER A 464 4.55 0.78 -5.90
C SER A 464 5.95 1.02 -6.47
N TRP A 465 6.18 0.57 -7.72
CA TRP A 465 7.45 0.74 -8.41
C TRP A 465 7.72 2.24 -8.66
N PRO A 466 8.85 2.79 -8.19
CA PRO A 466 9.15 4.23 -8.25
C PRO A 466 9.48 4.73 -9.65
N ASP A 467 9.83 3.84 -10.58
CA ASP A 467 10.43 4.20 -11.86
C ASP A 467 9.63 3.69 -13.08
N ALA A 468 8.30 3.73 -13.00
CA ALA A 468 7.43 3.47 -14.14
C ALA A 468 7.06 4.77 -14.85
N PHE A 469 7.15 4.77 -16.18
CA PHE A 469 6.59 5.80 -17.04
C PHE A 469 5.47 5.20 -17.89
N LEU A 470 4.41 5.94 -18.19
CA LEU A 470 3.22 5.37 -18.86
C LEU A 470 3.25 5.74 -20.36
N PRO A 471 3.69 4.83 -21.25
CA PRO A 471 3.75 5.13 -22.68
C PRO A 471 2.35 5.36 -23.25
N GLY A 472 2.19 6.41 -24.06
CA GLY A 472 0.91 6.76 -24.69
C GLY A 472 -0.09 7.50 -23.79
N ASP A 473 0.27 7.84 -22.55
CA ASP A 473 -0.58 8.68 -21.70
C ASP A 473 -0.72 10.09 -22.28
N VAL A 474 -1.96 10.49 -22.58
CA VAL A 474 -2.25 11.76 -23.27
C VAL A 474 -1.85 12.96 -22.41
N VAL A 475 -2.03 12.89 -21.09
CA VAL A 475 -1.71 14.00 -20.18
C VAL A 475 -0.19 14.14 -20.04
N LEU A 476 0.53 13.03 -19.87
CA LEU A 476 2.00 13.07 -19.81
C LEU A 476 2.59 13.64 -21.10
N ARG A 477 2.08 13.21 -22.27
CA ARG A 477 2.47 13.78 -23.56
C ARG A 477 2.28 15.30 -23.58
N GLN A 478 1.05 15.77 -23.35
CA GLN A 478 0.74 17.21 -23.37
C GLN A 478 1.62 18.03 -22.43
N ARG A 479 1.91 17.54 -21.21
CA ARG A 479 2.75 18.25 -20.24
C ARG A 479 4.24 18.25 -20.59
N LEU A 480 4.74 17.20 -21.26
CA LEU A 480 6.14 17.13 -21.73
C LEU A 480 6.36 17.95 -22.99
N GLU A 481 5.44 17.89 -23.96
CA GLU A 481 5.45 18.73 -25.17
C GLU A 481 5.38 20.22 -24.78
N SER A 482 4.44 20.60 -23.90
CA SER A 482 4.31 21.96 -23.37
C SER A 482 5.55 22.49 -22.61
N ARG A 483 6.46 21.60 -22.17
CA ARG A 483 7.72 21.99 -21.52
C ARG A 483 8.89 22.07 -22.49
N ALA A 484 8.88 21.28 -23.56
CA ALA A 484 9.90 21.33 -24.60
C ALA A 484 9.64 22.42 -25.65
N GLY A 485 8.39 22.86 -25.80
CA GLY A 485 7.96 23.79 -26.86
C GLY A 485 7.56 23.09 -28.17
N ASP A 486 7.88 21.80 -28.32
CA ASP A 486 7.68 21.01 -29.54
C ASP A 486 6.82 19.76 -29.31
N SER A 487 6.14 19.29 -30.37
CA SER A 487 5.47 17.99 -30.35
C SER A 487 6.46 16.82 -30.42
N MET A 488 6.18 15.75 -29.68
CA MET A 488 7.08 14.62 -29.49
C MET A 488 6.51 13.31 -30.05
N ARG A 489 7.32 12.60 -30.83
CA ARG A 489 7.07 11.19 -31.17
C ARG A 489 7.13 10.32 -29.90
N PRO A 490 6.43 9.17 -29.83
CA PRO A 490 6.38 8.32 -28.63
C PRO A 490 7.74 7.93 -28.04
N ALA A 491 8.74 7.62 -28.89
CA ALA A 491 10.10 7.32 -28.44
C ALA A 491 10.80 8.54 -27.81
N ALA A 492 10.56 9.74 -28.33
CA ALA A 492 11.09 10.99 -27.77
C ALA A 492 10.48 11.32 -26.42
N LEU A 493 9.18 11.02 -26.19
CA LEU A 493 8.54 11.15 -24.87
C LEU A 493 9.19 10.24 -23.83
N VAL A 494 9.44 8.98 -24.18
CA VAL A 494 10.11 8.01 -23.29
C VAL A 494 11.54 8.46 -22.99
N ALA A 495 12.29 8.94 -23.99
CA ALA A 495 13.62 9.50 -23.78
C ALA A 495 13.60 10.77 -22.90
N ALA A 496 12.68 11.71 -23.16
CA ALA A 496 12.51 12.94 -22.38
C ALA A 496 12.11 12.68 -20.92
N ALA A 497 11.51 11.53 -20.61
CA ALA A 497 11.20 11.09 -19.25
C ALA A 497 12.39 10.45 -18.51
N GLN A 498 13.47 10.02 -19.21
CA GLN A 498 14.64 9.39 -18.58
C GLN A 498 15.39 10.32 -17.62
N ARG A 499 15.26 11.65 -17.76
CA ARG A 499 15.83 12.63 -16.82
C ARG A 499 15.25 12.56 -15.41
N TYR A 500 14.06 11.98 -15.25
CA TYR A 500 13.38 11.84 -13.95
C TYR A 500 13.59 10.46 -13.29
N ALA A 501 14.34 9.57 -13.94
CA ALA A 501 14.71 8.29 -13.33
C ALA A 501 15.77 8.51 -12.24
N PRO A 502 15.70 7.80 -11.09
CA PRO A 502 14.94 6.56 -10.87
C PRO A 502 13.54 6.78 -10.26
N TYR A 503 12.95 7.97 -10.41
CA TYR A 503 11.66 8.34 -9.81
C TYR A 503 10.59 8.75 -10.84
N ARG A 504 10.59 8.12 -12.03
CA ARG A 504 9.63 8.42 -13.10
C ARG A 504 8.16 8.32 -12.67
N SER A 505 7.80 7.43 -11.74
CA SER A 505 6.44 7.34 -11.20
C SER A 505 6.03 8.60 -10.41
N TYR A 506 6.97 9.26 -9.73
CA TYR A 506 6.69 10.52 -9.03
C TYR A 506 6.59 11.70 -10.00
N ALA A 507 7.38 11.70 -11.08
CA ALA A 507 7.23 12.66 -12.18
C ALA A 507 5.85 12.52 -12.85
N VAL A 508 5.39 11.30 -13.13
CA VAL A 508 4.05 11.01 -13.66
C VAL A 508 2.96 11.64 -12.78
N LEU A 509 3.02 11.41 -11.47
CA LEU A 509 2.04 11.94 -10.51
C LEU A 509 2.08 13.47 -10.43
N GLN A 510 3.27 14.07 -10.47
CA GLN A 510 3.43 15.52 -10.48
C GLN A 510 2.82 16.14 -11.75
N LEU A 511 3.13 15.60 -12.93
CA LEU A 511 2.62 16.10 -14.21
C LEU A 511 1.08 15.96 -14.30
N TRP A 512 0.50 14.85 -13.82
CA TRP A 512 -0.95 14.69 -13.67
C TRP A 512 -1.58 15.69 -12.69
N ARG A 513 -0.89 16.01 -11.59
CA ARG A 513 -1.34 16.98 -10.59
C ARG A 513 -1.36 18.40 -11.15
N GLU A 514 -0.33 18.80 -11.90
CA GLU A 514 -0.31 20.09 -12.61
C GLU A 514 -1.45 20.23 -13.61
N ALA A 515 -1.68 19.21 -14.44
CA ALA A 515 -2.79 19.21 -15.38
C ALA A 515 -4.16 19.38 -14.68
N SER A 516 -4.32 18.71 -13.53
CA SER A 516 -5.53 18.81 -12.68
C SER A 516 -5.70 20.20 -12.04
N ALA A 517 -4.60 20.90 -11.74
CA ALA A 517 -4.64 22.26 -11.21
C ALA A 517 -4.99 23.29 -12.29
N LEU A 518 -4.37 23.19 -13.47
CA LEU A 518 -4.64 24.06 -14.62
C LEU A 518 -6.09 23.95 -15.10
N GLY A 519 -6.65 22.73 -15.14
CA GLY A 519 -8.06 22.53 -15.50
C GLY A 519 -9.04 23.24 -14.57
N LYS A 520 -8.72 23.36 -13.27
CA LYS A 520 -9.52 24.12 -12.29
C LYS A 520 -9.35 25.64 -12.44
N ALA A 521 -8.12 26.10 -12.67
CA ALA A 521 -7.85 27.53 -12.86
C ALA A 521 -8.55 28.09 -14.11
N GLY A 522 -8.60 27.32 -15.20
CA GLY A 522 -9.32 27.68 -16.42
C GLY A 522 -10.85 27.69 -16.30
N THR A 523 -11.44 26.94 -15.35
CA THR A 523 -12.89 27.00 -15.09
C THR A 523 -13.29 28.14 -14.15
N SER A 524 -12.37 28.69 -13.37
CA SER A 524 -12.64 29.87 -12.53
C SER A 524 -12.59 31.21 -13.28
N THR A 525 -12.06 31.25 -14.50
CA THR A 525 -11.94 32.47 -15.32
C THR A 525 -13.04 32.64 -16.38
N SER A 526 -13.98 31.71 -16.51
CA SER A 526 -15.05 31.75 -17.53
C SER A 526 -16.42 32.21 -17.02
N THR A 527 -16.48 32.92 -15.89
CA THR A 527 -17.74 33.44 -15.32
C THR A 527 -17.71 34.98 -15.26
N SER A 528 -17.70 35.62 -16.43
CA SER A 528 -17.91 37.06 -16.57
C SER A 528 -18.93 37.36 -17.68
N THR A 529 -20.17 37.56 -17.24
CA THR A 529 -21.11 38.56 -17.76
C THR A 529 -21.57 38.44 -19.23
N SER A 530 -22.60 37.61 -19.45
CA SER A 530 -23.54 37.78 -20.58
C SER A 530 -24.87 38.34 -20.08
N THR A 531 -24.96 39.65 -19.88
CA THR A 531 -26.22 40.32 -19.51
C THR A 531 -26.90 40.85 -20.76
N SER A 532 -27.97 40.20 -21.20
CA SER A 532 -28.82 40.66 -22.31
C SER A 532 -29.61 41.91 -21.93
N ALA A 533 -29.68 42.88 -22.85
CA ALA A 533 -30.43 44.12 -22.64
C ALA A 533 -31.95 43.95 -22.80
N SER A 534 -32.73 44.66 -21.98
CA SER A 534 -34.12 45.03 -22.29
C SER A 534 -34.43 46.43 -21.71
N ALA A 535 -35.25 47.19 -22.44
CA ALA A 535 -35.38 48.64 -22.35
C ALA A 535 -35.91 49.22 -21.02
N GLY A 536 -35.51 50.46 -20.72
CA GLY A 536 -36.07 51.29 -19.65
C GLY A 536 -35.63 52.76 -19.79
N THR A 537 -36.50 53.61 -20.33
CA THR A 537 -36.21 55.01 -20.68
C THR A 537 -36.23 55.94 -19.45
N SER A 538 -35.19 56.75 -19.24
CA SER A 538 -35.34 58.16 -18.79
C SER A 538 -34.04 58.99 -18.80
N THR A 539 -34.22 60.24 -19.20
CA THR A 539 -33.34 61.43 -19.21
C THR A 539 -32.59 61.74 -17.91
N GLY A 540 -31.34 62.26 -17.97
CA GLY A 540 -30.66 62.73 -16.74
C GLY A 540 -29.21 63.28 -16.81
N SER A 541 -28.92 64.23 -17.71
CA SER A 541 -27.95 65.35 -17.55
C SER A 541 -26.81 65.34 -16.48
N ILE A 542 -25.55 65.45 -16.95
CA ILE A 542 -24.40 66.21 -16.39
C ILE A 542 -23.78 65.79 -15.02
N GLY A 543 -22.45 65.68 -14.97
CA GLY A 543 -21.66 65.67 -13.72
C GLY A 543 -20.23 65.17 -13.86
N SER A 544 -19.27 66.06 -14.18
CA SER A 544 -17.85 65.73 -14.38
C SER A 544 -16.99 65.90 -13.11
N ASN A 545 -15.71 65.48 -13.22
CA ASN A 545 -14.57 65.70 -12.30
C ASN A 545 -14.50 64.70 -11.11
N SER A 546 -13.46 63.87 -10.96
CA SER A 546 -12.02 64.17 -10.72
C SER A 546 -11.81 64.90 -9.37
N SER A 547 -10.86 64.54 -8.51
CA SER A 547 -9.53 63.96 -8.79
C SER A 547 -8.88 63.34 -7.54
N THR A 548 -7.71 62.71 -7.74
CA THR A 548 -6.53 62.58 -6.83
C THR A 548 -6.62 63.20 -5.42
N GLY A 549 -6.14 62.59 -4.33
CA GLY A 549 -5.14 61.51 -4.19
C GLY A 549 -4.06 61.92 -3.18
N THR A 550 -3.26 60.98 -2.64
CA THR A 550 -2.19 61.21 -1.61
C THR A 550 -2.75 61.66 -0.23
N THR A 551 -2.16 61.41 0.96
CA THR A 551 -0.79 61.04 1.38
C THR A 551 -0.75 60.09 2.58
N SER A 552 0.32 59.28 2.65
CA SER A 552 1.24 59.03 3.79
C SER A 552 0.70 59.10 5.24
N SER A 553 0.72 57.99 6.00
CA SER A 553 1.83 57.53 6.88
C SER A 553 1.89 58.18 8.29
N SER A 554 1.73 57.40 9.37
CA SER A 554 2.77 57.18 10.43
C SER A 554 2.25 56.68 11.81
N ILE A 555 2.92 55.61 12.32
CA ILE A 555 3.48 55.44 13.69
C ILE A 555 2.55 55.35 14.94
N SER A 556 3.06 54.66 15.99
CA SER A 556 2.63 54.56 17.42
C SER A 556 1.65 53.40 17.74
N THR A 557 1.99 52.30 18.45
CA THR A 557 2.65 51.97 19.76
C THR A 557 1.68 51.73 20.93
N GLY A 558 2.06 50.83 21.87
CA GLY A 558 1.27 50.40 23.06
C GLY A 558 0.43 49.13 22.78
N SER A 559 0.65 47.93 23.35
CA SER A 559 1.21 47.43 24.63
C SER A 559 0.23 47.38 25.82
N THR A 560 0.26 46.24 26.55
CA THR A 560 -0.49 45.86 27.78
C THR A 560 -2.03 45.82 27.67
N ALA A 561 -2.80 44.75 27.97
CA ALA A 561 -2.77 43.65 28.96
C ALA A 561 -3.67 43.89 30.19
N SER A 562 -4.59 42.93 30.45
CA SER A 562 -5.14 42.48 31.75
C SER A 562 -6.67 42.56 31.94
N LYS A 563 -7.26 41.39 32.30
CA LYS A 563 -8.33 41.19 33.33
C LYS A 563 -9.72 41.86 33.10
N SER A 564 -10.83 41.41 33.71
CA SER A 564 -11.27 40.09 34.23
C SER A 564 -12.72 40.18 34.72
N SER A 565 -13.52 39.10 34.58
CA SER A 565 -14.83 38.89 35.29
C SER A 565 -15.97 39.88 34.93
N THR A 566 -17.27 39.68 35.20
CA THR A 566 -18.08 38.70 35.97
C THR A 566 -19.50 38.61 35.34
N GLY A 567 -20.30 37.56 35.61
CA GLY A 567 -21.76 37.64 35.36
C GLY A 567 -22.55 36.32 35.35
N THR A 568 -22.91 35.80 36.52
CA THR A 568 -24.00 34.79 36.71
C THR A 568 -25.33 35.51 36.95
N PRO A 569 -26.52 34.89 36.69
CA PRO A 569 -27.21 34.00 37.66
C PRO A 569 -27.86 32.78 36.94
N GLY A 570 -28.59 31.83 37.53
CA GLY A 570 -29.00 31.54 38.92
C GLY A 570 -30.06 30.40 38.93
N SER A 571 -30.02 29.52 39.94
CA SER A 571 -30.88 28.34 40.26
C SER A 571 -32.43 28.51 40.09
N THR A 572 -33.28 27.46 39.96
CA THR A 572 -33.52 26.33 40.91
C THR A 572 -34.32 25.11 40.37
N SER A 573 -34.09 23.92 40.97
CA SER A 573 -34.94 22.70 41.24
C SER A 573 -36.28 22.45 40.50
N SER A 574 -36.71 21.21 40.15
CA SER A 574 -37.00 20.07 41.06
C SER A 574 -37.45 18.76 40.33
N THR A 575 -37.35 17.58 41.01
CA THR A 575 -38.12 16.27 40.88
C THR A 575 -38.45 15.66 39.49
N SER A 576 -38.48 14.34 39.21
CA SER A 576 -38.84 13.11 39.97
C SER A 576 -38.26 11.86 39.22
N SER A 577 -37.60 10.87 39.82
CA SER A 577 -38.07 9.62 40.50
C SER A 577 -38.36 8.37 39.62
N ASN A 578 -37.93 7.20 40.15
CA ASN A 578 -38.14 5.80 39.71
C ASN A 578 -37.53 5.31 38.37
N SER A 579 -37.11 4.05 38.21
CA SER A 579 -37.21 2.86 39.08
C SER A 579 -35.93 2.01 39.06
N SER A 580 -35.61 1.38 40.18
CA SER A 580 -34.63 0.28 40.28
C SER A 580 -35.34 -0.95 40.82
N ASN A 581 -34.96 -2.15 40.36
CA ASN A 581 -35.18 -3.34 41.18
C ASN A 581 -34.06 -4.37 41.01
N ARG A 582 -33.60 -4.90 42.15
CA ARG A 582 -32.47 -5.83 42.27
C ARG A 582 -32.83 -6.80 43.38
N SER A 583 -32.89 -8.09 43.06
CA SER A 583 -33.06 -9.13 44.08
C SER A 583 -31.99 -10.21 43.94
N THR A 584 -31.29 -10.45 45.04
CA THR A 584 -30.35 -11.55 45.24
C THR A 584 -30.98 -12.57 46.18
N GLY A 585 -30.90 -13.86 45.85
CA GLY A 585 -31.36 -14.95 46.71
C GLY A 585 -30.39 -16.13 46.67
N THR A 586 -30.01 -16.63 47.84
CA THR A 586 -29.00 -17.68 48.05
C THR A 586 -29.64 -18.87 48.78
N ILE A 587 -29.34 -20.11 48.38
CA ILE A 587 -29.48 -21.43 49.08
C ILE A 587 -29.01 -22.46 48.03
N SER A 588 -27.94 -23.27 48.14
CA SER A 588 -27.43 -24.22 49.16
C SER A 588 -27.87 -25.68 48.96
N THR A 589 -26.89 -26.58 48.72
CA THR A 589 -26.87 -28.06 49.00
C THR A 589 -27.89 -28.97 48.26
N THR A 590 -27.66 -30.26 47.89
CA THR A 590 -26.69 -31.32 48.30
C THR A 590 -26.65 -32.49 47.28
N GLY A 591 -25.67 -33.42 47.35
CA GLY A 591 -25.66 -34.76 46.70
C GLY A 591 -24.96 -34.83 45.33
N ARG A 592 -23.80 -35.45 45.06
CA ARG A 592 -23.09 -36.66 45.56
C ARG A 592 -23.69 -38.01 45.04
N THR A 593 -23.10 -38.58 43.97
CA THR A 593 -22.44 -39.92 43.92
C THR A 593 -22.01 -40.37 42.50
N SER A 594 -20.82 -40.98 42.43
CA SER A 594 -20.38 -42.18 41.62
C SER A 594 -20.66 -42.34 40.11
N ALA A 595 -19.91 -43.14 39.34
CA ALA A 595 -18.51 -43.61 39.41
C ALA A 595 -18.11 -44.26 38.06
N SER A 596 -16.81 -44.25 37.78
CA SER A 596 -16.02 -45.09 36.86
C SER A 596 -16.69 -46.32 36.20
N ASN A 597 -16.46 -46.52 34.90
CA ASN A 597 -15.87 -47.80 34.46
C ASN A 597 -14.96 -47.73 33.21
N ARG A 598 -13.96 -48.61 33.17
CA ARG A 598 -13.00 -48.84 32.06
C ARG A 598 -13.21 -50.23 31.46
N LYS A 599 -13.09 -50.36 30.13
CA LYS A 599 -12.54 -51.50 29.35
C LYS A 599 -12.61 -51.07 27.87
N ARG A 600 -11.58 -51.12 27.02
CA ARG A 600 -10.38 -51.96 26.85
C ARG A 600 -10.69 -53.41 26.44
N ILE A 601 -10.83 -53.62 25.13
CA ILE A 601 -10.54 -54.88 24.41
C ILE A 601 -9.53 -54.55 23.28
N ARG A 602 -8.75 -55.55 22.83
CA ARG A 602 -7.50 -55.42 22.05
C ARG A 602 -7.35 -56.65 21.13
N ARG A 603 -6.58 -56.53 20.02
CA ARG A 603 -6.16 -57.62 19.07
C ARG A 603 -7.28 -58.12 18.13
N SER A 604 -7.08 -58.73 16.95
CA SER A 604 -5.94 -59.07 16.04
C SER A 604 -6.50 -59.66 14.72
N ALA A 605 -5.84 -59.80 13.56
CA ALA A 605 -4.62 -59.26 12.92
C ALA A 605 -4.60 -59.74 11.42
N SER A 606 -3.42 -59.94 10.79
CA SER A 606 -3.16 -60.52 9.43
C SER A 606 -3.35 -59.52 8.26
N LEU A 607 -2.43 -59.24 7.32
CA LEU A 607 -1.18 -59.81 6.73
C LEU A 607 -1.38 -60.28 5.27
N ALA A 608 -0.62 -59.63 4.37
CA ALA A 608 -0.21 -59.97 2.98
C ALA A 608 0.35 -58.64 2.39
N GLU A 609 1.61 -58.40 1.99
CA GLU A 609 2.62 -59.23 1.30
C GLU A 609 2.02 -59.92 0.05
N GLY A 610 2.35 -59.57 -1.19
CA GLY A 610 3.70 -59.39 -1.76
C GLY A 610 3.72 -58.72 -3.16
N PRO A 611 4.77 -58.89 -3.99
CA PRO A 611 5.42 -57.72 -4.60
C PRO A 611 5.81 -57.83 -6.11
N LEU A 612 6.55 -56.80 -6.59
CA LEU A 612 7.36 -56.73 -7.83
C LEU A 612 6.59 -56.66 -9.17
N SER A 613 7.10 -56.01 -10.22
CA SER A 613 8.46 -55.49 -10.48
C SER A 613 8.46 -54.04 -10.98
#